data_AF-A0AAU9JWK8-F1
#
_entry.id   AF-A0AAU9JWK8-F1
#
_cell.length_a   1.000
_cell.length_b   1.000
_cell.length_c   1.000
_cell.angle_alpha   90.00
_cell.angle_beta   90.00
_cell.angle_gamma   90.00
#
_symmetry.space_group_name_H-M   'P 1'
#
loop_
_entity.id
_entity.type
_entity.pdbx_description
1 polymer ?
#
loop_
_entity_poly.entity_id
_entity_poly.type
_entity_poly.pdbx_seq_one_letter_code
_entity_poly.pdbx_strand_id
1 'polypeptide(L)'
;MGISFRSIFSIFFSLAVYSLDCYKFNCKSSDMLFVNETCIFYEPTQGKYWLNECPKYFYCPIPAPIQEINSTCQYIPKPSSYLWPGEPCTSNSSCITNACIDSICIGNTAGESCKSDGDCNPGLFCNSEKCTQQINTGSYGCSRDEDCVNSSFCNFTGNPATSICVLGYSLASSQAIANCENGVSNLCQNIACIGGNNPVCNVKLSSQLLPKACQSSNDCQIDGNLSEYLPSCECAFNPNGKAYCGLYPGDKLYQQYLIMLQDWIKSDIINKCNTERRGISPCMQAYYPNYLKLAYYASLVSAYPQLQNAPNCAQQIYLSNYWGFLQQINDQDEYSNSNQILLSLALLFILY
;
A
#
# COMPACT_ATOMS: atom_id res chain seq x y z
N MET A 1 44.49 59.76 22.97
CA MET A 1 43.36 59.12 23.68
C MET A 1 42.13 59.28 22.83
N GLY A 2 41.70 58.22 22.15
CA GLY A 2 40.53 58.23 21.27
C GLY A 2 40.11 56.80 21.01
N ILE A 3 39.05 56.38 21.71
CA ILE A 3 38.41 55.06 21.60
C ILE A 3 37.56 55.10 20.32
N SER A 4 37.62 54.06 19.49
CA SER A 4 36.60 53.82 18.47
C SER A 4 36.23 52.34 18.43
N PHE A 5 34.93 52.12 18.63
CA PHE A 5 34.21 50.87 18.70
C PHE A 5 34.30 50.08 17.39
N ARG A 6 34.62 48.78 17.47
CA ARG A 6 34.29 47.82 16.40
C ARG A 6 32.99 47.10 16.78
N SER A 7 31.91 47.44 16.10
CA SER A 7 30.65 46.71 16.15
C SER A 7 30.77 45.38 15.40
N ILE A 8 30.43 44.29 16.08
CA ILE A 8 30.26 42.96 15.51
C ILE A 8 28.84 42.91 14.94
N PHE A 9 28.70 42.79 13.62
CA PHE A 9 27.43 42.50 12.96
C PHE A 9 27.30 40.98 12.83
N SER A 10 26.54 40.35 13.73
CA SER A 10 26.11 38.96 13.58
C SER A 10 24.98 38.89 12.56
N ILE A 11 25.28 38.34 11.38
CA ILE A 11 24.28 38.05 10.35
C ILE A 11 23.57 36.76 10.77
N PHE A 12 22.34 36.89 11.26
CA PHE A 12 21.42 35.76 11.44
C PHE A 12 20.91 35.32 10.06
N PHE A 13 21.48 34.25 9.51
CA PHE A 13 20.89 33.52 8.39
C PHE A 13 19.65 32.79 8.91
N SER A 14 18.47 33.35 8.63
CA SER A 14 17.20 32.65 8.87
C SER A 14 17.06 31.58 7.79
N LEU A 15 17.23 30.32 8.14
CA LEU A 15 16.90 29.19 7.27
C LEU A 15 15.38 29.22 7.08
N ALA A 16 14.92 29.54 5.86
CA ALA A 16 13.52 29.45 5.51
C ALA A 16 13.09 27.97 5.56
N VAL A 17 12.32 27.62 6.59
CA VAL A 17 11.61 26.34 6.61
C VAL A 17 10.48 26.45 5.61
N TYR A 18 10.57 25.74 4.49
CA TYR A 18 9.47 25.63 3.54
C TYR A 18 8.33 24.84 4.20
N SER A 19 7.29 25.56 4.62
CA SER A 19 6.04 24.93 5.07
C SER A 19 5.41 24.20 3.89
N LEU A 20 4.97 22.95 4.11
CA LEU A 20 4.15 22.22 3.15
C LEU A 20 2.86 23.02 2.88
N ASP A 21 2.59 23.35 1.62
CA ASP A 21 1.36 24.04 1.20
C ASP A 21 0.33 23.01 0.73
N CYS A 22 -0.84 23.02 1.35
CA CYS A 22 -1.85 21.98 1.17
C CYS A 22 -3.16 22.58 0.66
N TYR A 23 -3.63 22.03 -0.46
CA TYR A 23 -4.94 22.37 -0.99
C TYR A 23 -6.07 22.01 -0.01
N LYS A 24 -7.16 22.78 -0.10
CA LYS A 24 -8.38 22.56 0.67
C LYS A 24 -9.38 21.75 -0.13
N PHE A 25 -10.03 20.77 0.48
CA PHE A 25 -11.00 19.91 -0.19
C PHE A 25 -12.37 20.06 0.47
N ASN A 26 -13.36 20.48 -0.31
CA ASN A 26 -14.72 20.69 0.15
C ASN A 26 -15.73 20.04 -0.78
N CYS A 27 -16.84 19.57 -0.20
CA CYS A 27 -17.96 19.17 -1.02
C CYS A 27 -18.60 20.39 -1.65
N LYS A 28 -19.07 20.21 -2.89
CA LYS A 28 -19.85 21.17 -3.62
C LYS A 28 -21.04 21.63 -2.76
N SER A 29 -21.15 22.94 -2.56
CA SER A 29 -22.29 23.58 -1.93
C SER A 29 -23.48 23.65 -2.90
N SER A 30 -24.70 23.74 -2.36
CA SER A 30 -25.94 23.71 -3.15
C SER A 30 -26.09 24.87 -4.14
N ASP A 31 -25.42 25.98 -3.88
CA ASP A 31 -25.42 27.21 -4.69
C ASP A 31 -24.39 27.19 -5.83
N MET A 32 -23.46 26.23 -5.85
CA MET A 32 -22.52 26.10 -6.96
C MET A 32 -23.13 25.34 -8.14
N LEU A 33 -22.92 25.87 -9.34
CA LEU A 33 -23.28 25.22 -10.58
C LEU A 33 -22.04 24.55 -11.18
N PHE A 34 -22.04 23.22 -11.18
CA PHE A 34 -21.07 22.42 -11.92
C PHE A 34 -21.69 22.08 -13.28
N VAL A 35 -21.00 22.42 -14.36
CA VAL A 35 -21.40 22.07 -15.72
C VAL A 35 -20.68 20.79 -16.18
N ASN A 36 -21.23 20.10 -17.18
CA ASN A 36 -20.59 18.97 -17.86
C ASN A 36 -20.11 17.82 -16.94
N GLU A 37 -20.93 17.44 -15.95
CA GLU A 37 -20.59 16.36 -15.00
C GLU A 37 -19.23 16.55 -14.31
N THR A 38 -18.84 17.81 -14.07
CA THR A 38 -17.63 18.12 -13.29
C THR A 38 -17.73 17.46 -11.92
N CYS A 39 -16.65 16.78 -11.52
CA CYS A 39 -16.53 16.11 -10.23
C CYS A 39 -15.41 16.69 -9.37
N ILE A 40 -14.40 17.29 -9.99
CA ILE A 40 -13.38 18.11 -9.33
C ILE A 40 -13.37 19.48 -10.01
N PHE A 41 -13.59 20.54 -9.24
CA PHE A 41 -13.42 21.91 -9.68
C PHE A 41 -12.34 22.59 -8.83
N TYR A 42 -11.24 23.03 -9.46
CA TYR A 42 -10.19 23.80 -8.82
C TYR A 42 -10.53 25.29 -8.85
N GLU A 43 -10.45 25.93 -7.68
CA GLU A 43 -10.61 27.37 -7.49
C GLU A 43 -9.23 27.99 -7.16
N PRO A 44 -8.52 28.56 -8.17
CA PRO A 44 -7.15 29.03 -8.00
C PRO A 44 -6.99 30.15 -6.98
N THR A 45 -8.00 31.01 -6.85
CA THR A 45 -7.97 32.17 -5.94
C THR A 45 -7.95 31.76 -4.47
N GLN A 46 -8.41 30.54 -4.15
CA GLN A 46 -8.50 30.03 -2.78
C GLN A 46 -7.60 28.81 -2.53
N GLY A 47 -6.92 28.28 -3.56
CA GLY A 47 -6.15 27.04 -3.46
C GLY A 47 -7.03 25.86 -3.03
N LYS A 48 -8.22 25.74 -3.64
CA LYS A 48 -9.31 24.91 -3.14
C LYS A 48 -9.92 24.05 -4.23
N TYR A 49 -10.22 22.79 -3.88
CA TYR A 49 -11.02 21.89 -4.70
C TYR A 49 -12.44 21.78 -4.15
N TRP A 50 -13.39 21.92 -5.05
CA TRP A 50 -14.80 21.66 -4.83
C TRP A 50 -15.18 20.35 -5.50
N LEU A 51 -15.77 19.45 -4.74
CA LEU A 51 -15.94 18.05 -5.10
C LEU A 51 -17.41 17.68 -5.20
N ASN A 52 -17.76 16.99 -6.27
CA ASN A 52 -19.08 16.43 -6.47
C ASN A 52 -18.95 14.97 -6.87
N GLU A 53 -19.69 14.10 -6.19
CA GLU A 53 -19.64 12.66 -6.47
C GLU A 53 -20.16 12.36 -7.87
N CYS A 54 -19.54 11.37 -8.51
CA CYS A 54 -19.99 10.92 -9.81
C CYS A 54 -21.23 10.02 -9.69
N PRO A 55 -22.13 10.03 -10.69
CA PRO A 55 -23.23 9.07 -10.75
C PRO A 55 -22.75 7.61 -10.75
N LYS A 56 -23.68 6.69 -10.46
CA LYS A 56 -23.40 5.24 -10.49
C LYS A 56 -22.80 4.83 -11.85
N TYR A 57 -21.77 3.97 -11.80
CA TYR A 57 -20.97 3.49 -12.94
C TYR A 57 -19.99 4.50 -13.55
N PHE A 58 -19.84 5.68 -12.94
CA PHE A 58 -18.82 6.66 -13.30
C PHE A 58 -17.83 6.83 -12.15
N TYR A 59 -16.59 7.20 -12.48
CA TYR A 59 -15.58 7.61 -11.52
C TYR A 59 -15.08 9.00 -11.88
N CYS A 60 -14.48 9.67 -10.89
CA CYS A 60 -13.81 10.94 -11.13
C CYS A 60 -12.32 10.69 -11.39
N PRO A 61 -11.80 11.01 -12.59
CA PRO A 61 -10.37 10.90 -12.87
C PRO A 61 -9.58 11.82 -11.95
N ILE A 62 -8.61 11.28 -11.22
CA ILE A 62 -7.74 12.06 -10.34
C ILE A 62 -6.45 12.36 -11.09
N PRO A 63 -6.08 13.65 -11.29
CA PRO A 63 -4.76 13.98 -11.80
C PRO A 63 -3.70 13.51 -10.79
N ALA A 64 -2.71 12.75 -11.27
CA ALA A 64 -1.56 12.30 -10.49
C ALA A 64 -0.26 12.81 -11.14
N PRO A 65 0.55 13.64 -10.46
CA PRO A 65 0.31 14.25 -9.14
C PRO A 65 -0.91 15.19 -9.14
N ILE A 66 -1.41 15.57 -7.95
CA ILE A 66 -2.53 16.52 -7.82
C ILE A 66 -2.16 17.82 -8.53
N GLN A 67 -2.95 18.17 -9.53
CA GLN A 67 -2.75 19.34 -10.39
C GLN A 67 -3.90 20.32 -10.25
N GLU A 68 -3.60 21.60 -10.50
CA GLU A 68 -4.51 22.74 -10.50
C GLU A 68 -5.51 22.71 -11.67
N ILE A 69 -6.19 21.58 -11.88
CA ILE A 69 -7.08 21.33 -13.02
C ILE A 69 -8.42 20.75 -12.57
N ASN A 70 -9.44 20.96 -13.41
CA ASN A 70 -10.76 20.37 -13.24
C ASN A 70 -10.79 18.94 -13.76
N SER A 71 -11.75 18.15 -13.27
CA SER A 71 -12.02 16.81 -13.75
C SER A 71 -13.52 16.58 -13.90
N THR A 72 -13.90 15.80 -14.91
CA THR A 72 -15.28 15.42 -15.22
C THR A 72 -15.45 13.93 -15.08
N CYS A 73 -16.63 13.49 -14.65
CA CYS A 73 -16.93 12.08 -14.51
C CYS A 73 -16.68 11.31 -15.82
N GLN A 74 -16.05 10.15 -15.69
CA GLN A 74 -15.81 9.23 -16.80
C GLN A 74 -16.42 7.87 -16.46
N TYR A 75 -16.86 7.15 -17.49
CA TYR A 75 -17.36 5.80 -17.30
C TYR A 75 -16.26 4.90 -16.73
N ILE A 76 -16.57 4.10 -15.71
CA ILE A 76 -15.60 3.18 -15.10
C ILE A 76 -15.12 2.21 -16.19
N PRO A 77 -13.84 2.25 -16.60
CA PRO A 77 -13.34 1.31 -17.59
C PRO A 77 -13.48 -0.10 -17.03
N LYS A 78 -13.84 -1.06 -17.89
CA LYS A 78 -13.68 -2.48 -17.52
C LYS A 78 -12.19 -2.69 -17.20
N PRO A 79 -11.84 -3.34 -16.07
CA PRO A 79 -10.45 -3.61 -15.76
C PRO A 79 -9.81 -4.33 -16.95
N SER A 80 -8.80 -3.72 -17.56
CA SER A 80 -7.99 -4.35 -18.62
C SER A 80 -6.88 -5.23 -18.03
N SER A 81 -6.97 -5.59 -16.75
CA SER A 81 -5.97 -6.40 -16.09
C SER A 81 -6.08 -7.84 -16.59
N TYR A 82 -5.14 -8.24 -17.44
CA TYR A 82 -4.90 -9.65 -17.70
C TYR A 82 -4.61 -10.37 -16.38
N LEU A 83 -5.23 -11.54 -16.23
CA LEU A 83 -5.02 -12.47 -15.13
C LEU A 83 -3.72 -13.25 -15.33
N TRP A 84 -3.01 -13.49 -14.25
CA TRP A 84 -1.67 -14.09 -14.25
C TRP A 84 -1.74 -15.60 -13.97
N PRO A 85 -0.72 -16.38 -14.34
CA PRO A 85 -0.68 -17.79 -13.98
C PRO A 85 -0.99 -18.04 -12.49
N GLY A 86 -1.90 -18.98 -12.23
CA GLY A 86 -2.43 -19.26 -10.89
C GLY A 86 -3.72 -18.50 -10.54
N GLU A 87 -4.08 -17.42 -11.24
CA GLU A 87 -5.33 -16.69 -10.99
C GLU A 87 -6.55 -17.38 -11.63
N PRO A 88 -7.74 -17.35 -10.99
CA PRO A 88 -8.94 -17.93 -11.58
C PRO A 88 -9.44 -17.16 -12.80
N CYS A 89 -9.86 -17.87 -13.84
CA CYS A 89 -10.29 -17.32 -15.12
C CYS A 89 -11.57 -17.97 -15.65
N THR A 90 -12.29 -17.23 -16.49
CA THR A 90 -13.50 -17.70 -17.19
C THR A 90 -13.27 -17.95 -18.68
N SER A 91 -12.22 -17.39 -19.26
CA SER A 91 -11.88 -17.54 -20.68
C SER A 91 -10.40 -17.35 -20.91
N ASN A 92 -9.87 -17.98 -21.95
CA ASN A 92 -8.48 -17.89 -22.38
C ASN A 92 -7.99 -16.43 -22.50
N SER A 93 -8.77 -15.57 -23.15
CA SER A 93 -8.42 -14.16 -23.38
C SER A 93 -8.33 -13.30 -22.12
N SER A 94 -8.79 -13.82 -20.98
CA SER A 94 -8.63 -13.15 -19.68
C SER A 94 -7.21 -13.34 -19.13
N CYS A 95 -6.49 -14.39 -19.53
CA CYS A 95 -5.15 -14.70 -19.06
C CYS A 95 -4.09 -14.00 -19.91
N ILE A 96 -2.99 -13.56 -19.27
CA ILE A 96 -1.84 -12.94 -19.96
C ILE A 96 -1.19 -13.89 -20.98
N THR A 97 -1.24 -15.19 -20.71
CA THR A 97 -0.74 -16.27 -21.58
C THR A 97 -1.77 -16.73 -22.62
N ASN A 98 -2.98 -16.16 -22.61
CA ASN A 98 -4.12 -16.60 -23.41
C ASN A 98 -4.51 -18.09 -23.18
N ALA A 99 -4.24 -18.62 -21.98
CA ALA A 99 -4.52 -20.01 -21.62
C ALA A 99 -5.23 -20.12 -20.26
N CYS A 100 -6.50 -20.51 -20.29
CA CYS A 100 -7.34 -20.76 -19.12
C CYS A 100 -7.74 -22.24 -19.13
N ILE A 101 -7.14 -23.06 -18.25
CA ILE A 101 -7.40 -24.50 -18.15
C ILE A 101 -7.93 -24.77 -16.75
N ASP A 102 -9.01 -25.55 -16.66
CA ASP A 102 -9.68 -25.87 -15.39
C ASP A 102 -10.00 -24.62 -14.55
N SER A 103 -10.44 -23.55 -15.23
CA SER A 103 -10.75 -22.25 -14.64
C SER A 103 -9.57 -21.53 -13.97
N ILE A 104 -8.33 -21.90 -14.28
CA ILE A 104 -7.11 -21.25 -13.79
C ILE A 104 -6.23 -20.82 -14.98
N CYS A 105 -5.64 -19.63 -14.90
CA CYS A 105 -4.65 -19.21 -15.87
C CYS A 105 -3.38 -20.04 -15.73
N ILE A 106 -2.89 -20.58 -16.85
CA ILE A 106 -1.71 -21.44 -16.88
C ILE A 106 -0.56 -20.70 -17.54
N GLY A 107 0.61 -20.77 -16.92
CA GLY A 107 1.88 -20.30 -17.46
C GLY A 107 2.72 -21.42 -18.06
N ASN A 108 3.92 -21.06 -18.47
CA ASN A 108 4.95 -21.98 -18.94
C ASN A 108 5.49 -22.82 -17.78
N THR A 109 5.78 -24.08 -18.07
CA THR A 109 6.32 -25.08 -17.15
C THR A 109 7.85 -25.00 -17.07
N ALA A 110 8.45 -25.73 -16.12
CA ALA A 110 9.89 -25.68 -15.90
C ALA A 110 10.67 -26.09 -17.17
N GLY A 111 11.63 -25.25 -17.58
CA GLY A 111 12.47 -25.44 -18.76
C GLY A 111 11.93 -24.83 -20.05
N GLU A 112 10.65 -24.42 -20.09
CA GLU A 112 10.06 -23.72 -21.24
C GLU A 112 10.51 -22.25 -21.31
N SER A 113 10.46 -21.67 -22.50
CA SER A 113 10.90 -20.29 -22.75
C SER A 113 10.03 -19.27 -22.04
N CYS A 114 10.62 -18.21 -21.50
CA CYS A 114 9.91 -17.07 -20.90
C CYS A 114 10.61 -15.75 -21.23
N LYS A 115 9.86 -14.65 -21.11
CA LYS A 115 10.38 -13.27 -21.22
C LYS A 115 10.27 -12.51 -19.91
N SER A 116 9.32 -12.88 -19.06
CA SER A 116 9.05 -12.29 -17.76
C SER A 116 8.67 -13.37 -16.75
N ASP A 117 8.78 -13.05 -15.46
CA ASP A 117 8.40 -13.98 -14.41
C ASP A 117 6.88 -14.28 -14.45
N GLY A 118 6.08 -13.35 -14.97
CA GLY A 118 4.66 -13.51 -15.29
C GLY A 118 4.29 -14.54 -16.36
N ASP A 119 5.24 -15.01 -17.17
CA ASP A 119 4.98 -16.07 -18.14
C ASP A 119 4.96 -17.45 -17.49
N CYS A 120 5.55 -17.60 -16.30
CA CYS A 120 5.78 -18.89 -15.67
C CYS A 120 4.66 -19.28 -14.69
N ASN A 121 4.46 -20.59 -14.51
CA ASN A 121 3.53 -21.10 -13.49
C ASN A 121 3.95 -20.72 -12.06
N PRO A 122 3.01 -20.67 -11.10
CA PRO A 122 3.32 -20.53 -9.67
C PRO A 122 4.43 -21.51 -9.21
N GLY A 123 5.33 -21.03 -8.35
CA GLY A 123 6.52 -21.79 -7.92
C GLY A 123 7.72 -21.68 -8.87
N LEU A 124 7.58 -20.98 -10.00
CA LEU A 124 8.64 -20.74 -10.98
C LEU A 124 8.87 -19.23 -11.18
N PHE A 125 10.05 -18.90 -11.71
CA PHE A 125 10.42 -17.56 -12.16
C PHE A 125 11.21 -17.66 -13.47
N CYS A 126 11.36 -16.56 -14.19
CA CYS A 126 12.07 -16.51 -15.46
C CYS A 126 13.56 -16.23 -15.25
N ASN A 127 14.40 -17.23 -15.53
CA ASN A 127 15.85 -17.09 -15.47
C ASN A 127 16.47 -17.48 -16.80
N SER A 128 17.31 -16.61 -17.37
CA SER A 128 18.02 -16.88 -18.61
C SER A 128 17.07 -17.37 -19.72
N GLU A 129 15.93 -16.67 -19.86
CA GLU A 129 14.85 -16.97 -20.82
C GLU A 129 14.16 -18.33 -20.61
N LYS A 130 14.29 -18.96 -19.43
CA LYS A 130 13.60 -20.20 -19.09
C LYS A 130 12.91 -20.16 -17.73
N CYS A 131 11.71 -20.73 -17.66
CA CYS A 131 11.02 -20.91 -16.39
C CYS A 131 11.80 -21.89 -15.51
N THR A 132 12.21 -21.42 -14.34
CA THR A 132 13.11 -22.09 -13.41
C THR A 132 12.45 -22.17 -12.04
N GLN A 133 12.71 -23.24 -11.29
CA GLN A 133 12.15 -23.40 -9.95
C GLN A 133 12.65 -22.32 -9.00
N GLN A 134 11.76 -21.77 -8.18
CA GLN A 134 12.12 -20.86 -7.10
C GLN A 134 13.03 -21.53 -6.07
N ILE A 135 13.91 -20.72 -5.48
CA ILE A 135 14.88 -21.09 -4.47
C ILE A 135 14.20 -21.16 -3.10
N ASN A 136 14.34 -22.31 -2.44
CA ASN A 136 13.75 -22.54 -1.12
C ASN A 136 14.34 -21.61 -0.06
N THR A 137 13.53 -21.30 0.96
CA THR A 137 13.97 -20.60 2.17
C THR A 137 15.24 -21.22 2.76
N GLY A 138 16.21 -20.39 3.12
CA GLY A 138 17.50 -20.80 3.67
C GLY A 138 18.54 -21.24 2.63
N SER A 139 18.21 -21.24 1.34
CA SER A 139 19.13 -21.60 0.26
C SER A 139 19.77 -20.36 -0.39
N TYR A 140 20.98 -20.53 -0.91
CA TYR A 140 21.76 -19.48 -1.58
C TYR A 140 21.46 -19.41 -3.08
N GLY A 141 21.85 -18.30 -3.72
CA GLY A 141 21.81 -18.15 -5.18
C GLY A 141 20.80 -17.14 -5.70
N CYS A 142 20.10 -16.42 -4.83
CA CYS A 142 19.11 -15.43 -5.25
C CYS A 142 19.77 -14.10 -5.65
N SER A 143 19.14 -13.39 -6.58
CA SER A 143 19.50 -12.04 -7.02
C SER A 143 18.36 -11.04 -6.87
N ARG A 144 17.12 -11.55 -6.88
CA ARG A 144 15.87 -10.80 -6.74
C ARG A 144 14.90 -11.57 -5.85
N ASP A 145 13.87 -10.90 -5.36
CA ASP A 145 12.85 -11.52 -4.51
C ASP A 145 12.09 -12.63 -5.25
N GLU A 146 11.87 -12.47 -6.55
CA GLU A 146 11.15 -13.41 -7.40
C GLU A 146 11.86 -14.76 -7.51
N ASP A 147 13.19 -14.77 -7.35
CA ASP A 147 14.02 -15.97 -7.40
C ASP A 147 13.74 -16.88 -6.19
N CYS A 148 13.31 -16.32 -5.06
CA CYS A 148 12.98 -17.05 -3.84
C CYS A 148 11.52 -17.55 -3.88
N VAL A 149 11.18 -18.60 -3.14
CA VAL A 149 9.78 -19.01 -2.96
C VAL A 149 8.92 -17.86 -2.45
N ASN A 150 7.62 -17.83 -2.78
CA ASN A 150 6.75 -16.66 -2.53
C ASN A 150 6.67 -16.19 -1.07
N SER A 151 6.95 -17.07 -0.10
CA SER A 151 7.01 -16.74 1.33
C SER A 151 8.33 -16.09 1.77
N SER A 152 9.33 -16.00 0.89
CA SER A 152 10.68 -15.52 1.16
C SER A 152 11.11 -14.38 0.25
N PHE A 153 12.05 -13.58 0.71
CA PHE A 153 12.65 -12.46 -0.02
C PHE A 153 14.17 -12.66 -0.08
N CYS A 154 14.81 -12.09 -1.10
CA CYS A 154 16.24 -12.26 -1.31
C CYS A 154 17.02 -11.27 -0.44
N ASN A 155 17.85 -11.81 0.46
CA ASN A 155 18.82 -11.00 1.19
C ASN A 155 20.05 -10.78 0.30
N PHE A 156 19.91 -9.92 -0.71
CA PHE A 156 20.89 -9.75 -1.79
C PHE A 156 22.12 -8.96 -1.33
N THR A 157 23.28 -9.60 -1.31
CA THR A 157 24.55 -9.01 -0.85
C THR A 157 25.39 -8.45 -2.00
N GLY A 158 24.79 -8.19 -3.17
CA GLY A 158 25.52 -7.80 -4.39
C GLY A 158 26.12 -8.97 -5.20
N ASN A 159 26.05 -10.20 -4.68
CA ASN A 159 26.53 -11.41 -5.34
C ASN A 159 25.57 -12.58 -5.06
N PRO A 160 24.97 -13.23 -6.08
CA PRO A 160 24.05 -14.36 -5.88
C PRO A 160 24.66 -15.51 -5.07
N ALA A 161 25.95 -15.78 -5.21
CA ALA A 161 26.62 -16.89 -4.52
C ALA A 161 26.64 -16.74 -2.98
N THR A 162 26.53 -15.51 -2.48
CA THR A 162 26.50 -15.19 -1.04
C THR A 162 25.14 -14.67 -0.57
N SER A 163 24.18 -14.54 -1.49
CA SER A 163 22.83 -14.08 -1.21
C SER A 163 21.93 -15.25 -0.89
N ILE A 164 21.04 -15.08 0.08
CA ILE A 164 20.22 -16.15 0.66
C ILE A 164 18.74 -15.76 0.67
N CYS A 165 17.88 -16.71 0.35
CA CYS A 165 16.43 -16.56 0.49
C CYS A 165 16.05 -16.64 1.97
N VAL A 166 15.44 -15.59 2.50
CA VAL A 166 15.06 -15.49 3.92
C VAL A 166 13.55 -15.35 4.01
N LEU A 167 12.94 -16.06 4.96
CA LEU A 167 11.50 -16.00 5.19
C LEU A 167 11.07 -14.53 5.44
N GLY A 168 10.02 -14.09 4.76
CA GLY A 168 9.52 -12.73 4.89
C GLY A 168 9.10 -12.40 6.31
N TYR A 169 9.44 -11.19 6.75
CA TYR A 169 9.08 -10.63 8.05
C TYR A 169 9.42 -11.59 9.21
N SER A 170 10.59 -12.23 9.12
CA SER A 170 11.04 -13.23 10.10
C SER A 170 12.16 -12.72 10.98
N LEU A 171 12.95 -11.74 10.51
CA LEU A 171 14.11 -11.25 11.24
C LEU A 171 13.72 -10.28 12.36
N ALA A 172 14.14 -10.61 13.57
CA ALA A 172 13.99 -9.79 14.77
C ALA A 172 14.91 -8.57 14.73
N SER A 173 14.66 -7.60 15.62
CA SER A 173 15.50 -6.42 15.78
C SER A 173 16.96 -6.78 16.02
N SER A 174 17.87 -5.95 15.49
CA SER A 174 19.33 -6.11 15.51
C SER A 174 19.88 -7.28 14.67
N GLN A 175 19.05 -8.07 13.99
CA GLN A 175 19.54 -9.04 13.02
C GLN A 175 20.01 -8.34 11.74
N ALA A 176 21.13 -8.81 11.20
CA ALA A 176 21.75 -8.24 10.01
C ALA A 176 20.96 -8.54 8.74
N ILE A 177 20.90 -7.54 7.86
CA ILE A 177 20.35 -7.63 6.50
C ILE A 177 21.35 -7.03 5.52
N ALA A 178 21.23 -7.38 4.25
CA ALA A 178 22.15 -6.91 3.21
C ALA A 178 21.84 -5.48 2.78
N ASN A 179 20.57 -5.08 2.80
CA ASN A 179 20.11 -3.76 2.36
C ASN A 179 18.93 -3.28 3.22
N CYS A 180 18.90 -1.97 3.45
CA CYS A 180 17.80 -1.24 4.06
C CYS A 180 17.44 -0.06 3.16
N GLU A 181 16.28 -0.12 2.51
CA GLU A 181 15.88 0.90 1.54
C GLU A 181 14.84 1.82 2.19
N ASN A 182 15.15 3.11 2.32
CA ASN A 182 14.26 4.10 2.94
C ASN A 182 13.78 3.68 4.34
N GLY A 183 14.65 3.04 5.13
CA GLY A 183 14.31 2.52 6.45
C GLY A 183 13.39 1.30 6.43
N VAL A 184 13.19 0.65 5.28
CA VAL A 184 12.28 -0.49 5.08
C VAL A 184 13.01 -1.73 4.56
N SER A 185 12.62 -2.89 5.07
CA SER A 185 12.99 -4.21 4.56
C SER A 185 11.90 -5.24 4.83
N ASN A 186 11.50 -6.00 3.81
CA ASN A 186 10.54 -7.10 3.91
C ASN A 186 11.10 -8.31 4.68
N LEU A 187 12.37 -8.29 5.06
CA LEU A 187 12.99 -9.31 5.90
C LEU A 187 12.68 -9.10 7.39
N CYS A 188 12.49 -7.85 7.81
CA CYS A 188 12.33 -7.47 9.20
C CYS A 188 10.89 -7.64 9.68
N GLN A 189 10.70 -8.23 10.86
CA GLN A 189 9.38 -8.49 11.45
C GLN A 189 8.49 -7.24 11.54
N ASN A 190 9.08 -6.08 11.79
CA ASN A 190 8.38 -4.81 11.91
C ASN A 190 8.55 -3.92 10.67
N ILE A 191 8.95 -4.48 9.53
CA ILE A 191 9.32 -3.82 8.27
C ILE A 191 10.46 -2.78 8.36
N ALA A 192 10.71 -2.20 9.54
CA ALA A 192 11.71 -1.17 9.76
C ALA A 192 13.12 -1.73 9.85
N CYS A 193 14.09 -1.00 9.29
CA CYS A 193 15.52 -1.26 9.38
C CYS A 193 16.32 0.03 9.58
N ILE A 194 17.60 -0.16 9.91
CA ILE A 194 18.62 0.89 9.97
C ILE A 194 19.66 0.53 8.92
N GLY A 195 19.94 1.43 7.98
CA GLY A 195 20.96 1.28 6.95
C GLY A 195 22.38 1.55 7.44
N GLY A 196 23.26 1.87 6.50
CA GLY A 196 24.70 2.03 6.71
C GLY A 196 25.52 0.82 6.26
N ASN A 197 26.78 0.73 6.72
CA ASN A 197 27.72 -0.32 6.27
C ASN A 197 27.33 -1.73 6.74
N ASN A 198 26.56 -1.83 7.82
CA ASN A 198 26.05 -3.09 8.35
C ASN A 198 24.56 -2.92 8.66
N PRO A 199 23.68 -2.98 7.64
CA PRO A 199 22.26 -2.78 7.85
C PRO A 199 21.68 -3.82 8.80
N VAL A 200 20.74 -3.41 9.65
CA VAL A 200 20.07 -4.28 10.62
C VAL A 200 18.58 -3.99 10.70
N CYS A 201 17.80 -4.98 11.11
CA CYS A 201 16.40 -4.78 11.44
C CYS A 201 16.24 -3.87 12.68
N ASN A 202 15.30 -2.94 12.62
CA ASN A 202 15.08 -1.96 13.69
C ASN A 202 14.06 -2.46 14.73
N VAL A 203 13.99 -1.75 15.85
CA VAL A 203 12.92 -1.91 16.84
C VAL A 203 11.60 -1.38 16.31
N LYS A 204 10.50 -1.84 16.91
CA LYS A 204 9.15 -1.36 16.63
C LYS A 204 8.99 0.07 17.15
N LEU A 205 8.92 1.05 16.25
CA LEU A 205 8.71 2.47 16.59
C LEU A 205 7.23 2.81 16.55
N SER A 206 6.77 3.62 17.49
CA SER A 206 5.37 4.05 17.55
C SER A 206 5.30 5.55 17.84
N SER A 207 4.33 6.19 17.21
CA SER A 207 3.95 7.57 17.46
C SER A 207 3.51 7.74 18.92
N GLN A 208 3.95 8.82 19.56
CA GLN A 208 3.48 9.16 20.91
C GLN A 208 2.03 9.65 20.92
N LEU A 209 1.62 10.32 19.85
CA LEU A 209 0.29 10.91 19.70
C LEU A 209 -0.18 10.74 18.26
N LEU A 210 -1.44 10.31 18.09
CA LEU A 210 -2.11 10.20 16.81
C LEU A 210 -3.53 10.78 16.89
N PRO A 211 -4.01 11.49 15.84
CA PRO A 211 -3.24 11.94 14.68
C PRO A 211 -2.28 13.09 15.03
N LYS A 212 -1.08 13.12 14.43
CA LYS A 212 -0.09 14.19 14.61
C LYS A 212 -0.12 15.15 13.42
N ALA A 213 -0.55 16.38 13.63
CA ALA A 213 -0.46 17.43 12.61
C ALA A 213 1.01 17.81 12.38
N CYS A 214 1.35 18.19 11.15
CA CYS A 214 2.70 18.54 10.76
C CYS A 214 2.72 19.66 9.71
N GLN A 215 3.87 20.32 9.59
CA GLN A 215 4.19 21.28 8.52
C GLN A 215 5.33 20.77 7.64
N SER A 216 6.14 19.84 8.15
CA SER A 216 7.22 19.16 7.45
C SER A 216 7.40 17.74 7.96
N SER A 217 8.06 16.86 7.20
CA SER A 217 8.35 15.49 7.64
C SER A 217 9.25 15.43 8.87
N ASN A 218 9.99 16.51 9.19
CA ASN A 218 10.76 16.59 10.44
C ASN A 218 9.87 16.63 11.67
N ASP A 219 8.66 17.20 11.57
CA ASP A 219 7.68 17.19 12.65
C ASP A 219 7.18 15.76 12.93
N CYS A 220 7.39 14.82 12.01
CA CYS A 220 7.00 13.42 12.17
C CYS A 220 8.06 12.58 12.88
N GLN A 221 9.25 13.13 13.14
CA GLN A 221 10.30 12.42 13.86
C GLN A 221 9.88 12.11 15.30
N ILE A 222 10.39 11.00 15.82
CA ILE A 222 10.34 10.62 17.22
C ILE A 222 11.69 10.97 17.85
N ASP A 223 11.67 11.80 18.89
CA ASP A 223 12.88 12.26 19.59
C ASP A 223 13.77 11.10 20.06
N GLY A 224 15.08 11.23 19.82
CA GLY A 224 16.09 10.30 20.34
C GLY A 224 16.29 9.01 19.53
N ASN A 225 15.76 8.92 18.30
CA ASN A 225 15.88 7.71 17.48
C ASN A 225 16.77 7.89 16.24
N LEU A 226 17.61 6.88 15.96
CA LEU A 226 18.47 6.76 14.78
C LEU A 226 17.74 6.09 13.60
N SER A 227 16.41 6.15 13.59
CA SER A 227 15.62 5.46 12.58
C SER A 227 15.69 6.19 11.25
N GLU A 228 16.18 5.50 10.22
CA GLU A 228 16.03 5.93 8.82
C GLU A 228 14.56 5.87 8.37
N TYR A 229 13.73 5.07 9.04
CA TYR A 229 12.29 5.09 8.81
C TYR A 229 11.69 6.36 9.39
N LEU A 230 11.27 7.27 8.50
CA LEU A 230 10.58 8.51 8.83
C LEU A 230 9.28 8.58 8.03
N PRO A 231 8.11 8.48 8.69
CA PRO A 231 6.85 8.78 8.03
C PRO A 231 6.88 10.19 7.44
N SER A 232 6.39 10.31 6.21
CA SER A 232 6.19 11.59 5.54
C SER A 232 5.11 12.41 6.24
N CYS A 233 5.29 13.73 6.22
CA CYS A 233 4.21 14.68 6.45
C CYS A 233 3.46 14.89 5.12
N GLU A 234 2.18 14.51 5.07
CA GLU A 234 1.41 14.56 3.82
C GLU A 234 0.12 15.35 4.00
N CYS A 235 -0.26 16.07 2.94
CA CYS A 235 -1.49 16.85 2.91
C CYS A 235 -2.71 15.94 3.02
N ALA A 236 -3.60 16.27 3.94
CA ALA A 236 -4.85 15.56 4.05
C ALA A 236 -5.90 16.11 3.07
N PHE A 237 -6.87 15.28 2.68
CA PHE A 237 -7.99 15.71 1.83
C PHE A 237 -9.08 16.40 2.65
N ASN A 238 -8.71 17.38 3.47
CA ASN A 238 -9.62 18.06 4.39
C ASN A 238 -9.91 19.52 3.99
N PRO A 239 -10.97 20.12 4.57
CA PRO A 239 -11.37 21.49 4.22
C PRO A 239 -10.39 22.58 4.66
N ASN A 240 -9.46 22.26 5.56
CA ASN A 240 -8.60 23.24 6.22
C ASN A 240 -7.19 23.29 5.62
N GLY A 241 -6.85 22.40 4.68
CA GLY A 241 -5.50 22.30 4.12
C GLY A 241 -4.47 21.93 5.19
N LYS A 242 -4.83 21.04 6.12
CA LYS A 242 -3.89 20.55 7.15
C LYS A 242 -3.17 19.29 6.68
N ALA A 243 -1.90 19.16 7.03
CA ALA A 243 -1.12 17.94 6.86
C ALA A 243 -0.98 17.16 8.16
N TYR A 244 -0.77 15.85 8.03
CA TYR A 244 -0.56 14.94 9.16
C TYR A 244 0.56 13.95 8.84
N CYS A 245 1.19 13.46 9.90
CA CYS A 245 2.20 12.42 9.79
C CYS A 245 1.58 11.08 9.41
N GLY A 246 2.28 10.33 8.57
CA GLY A 246 2.01 8.91 8.37
C GLY A 246 2.20 8.09 9.66
N LEU A 247 1.77 6.84 9.61
CA LEU A 247 1.91 5.90 10.72
C LEU A 247 3.33 5.32 10.76
N TYR A 248 3.85 5.12 11.97
CA TYR A 248 5.01 4.26 12.18
C TYR A 248 4.60 2.78 12.20
N PRO A 249 5.50 1.85 11.83
CA PRO A 249 5.23 0.42 11.82
C PRO A 249 4.70 -0.13 13.14
N GLY A 250 5.06 0.49 14.26
CA GLY A 250 4.60 0.08 15.58
C GLY A 250 3.25 0.63 16.03
N ASP A 251 2.71 1.61 15.32
CA ASP A 251 1.37 2.15 15.61
C ASP A 251 0.31 1.07 15.47
N LYS A 252 -0.72 1.12 16.33
CA LYS A 252 -1.72 0.06 16.44
C LYS A 252 -2.35 -0.31 15.09
N LEU A 253 -2.67 0.68 14.26
CA LEU A 253 -3.29 0.47 12.94
C LEU A 253 -2.30 -0.14 11.94
N TYR A 254 -1.04 0.29 11.95
CA TYR A 254 0.01 -0.32 11.13
C TYR A 254 0.27 -1.77 11.55
N GLN A 255 0.26 -2.05 12.85
CA GLN A 255 0.44 -3.41 13.35
C GLN A 255 -0.66 -4.36 12.89
N GLN A 256 -1.91 -3.90 12.75
CA GLN A 256 -2.97 -4.73 12.15
C GLN A 256 -2.65 -5.07 10.69
N TYR A 257 -2.16 -4.11 9.91
CA TYR A 257 -1.68 -4.36 8.56
C TYR A 257 -0.54 -5.40 8.54
N LEU A 258 0.49 -5.24 9.38
CA LEU A 258 1.62 -6.16 9.44
C LEU A 258 1.23 -7.57 9.85
N ILE A 259 0.33 -7.73 10.82
CA ILE A 259 -0.16 -9.05 11.25
C ILE A 259 -0.82 -9.77 10.05
N MET A 260 -1.71 -9.08 9.34
CA MET A 260 -2.41 -9.65 8.18
C MET A 260 -1.46 -9.93 7.02
N LEU A 261 -0.50 -9.04 6.77
CA LEU A 261 0.50 -9.22 5.72
C LEU A 261 1.39 -10.44 6.02
N GLN A 262 1.83 -10.58 7.26
CA GLN A 262 2.61 -11.74 7.69
C GLN A 262 1.83 -13.04 7.60
N ASP A 263 0.55 -13.03 7.97
CA ASP A 263 -0.33 -14.20 7.84
C ASP A 263 -0.43 -14.65 6.37
N TRP A 264 -0.65 -13.71 5.45
CA TRP A 264 -0.63 -14.01 4.01
C TRP A 264 0.72 -14.58 3.55
N ILE A 265 1.83 -13.90 3.83
CA ILE A 265 3.17 -14.26 3.36
C ILE A 265 3.63 -15.61 3.91
N LYS A 266 3.25 -15.93 5.16
CA LYS A 266 3.62 -17.18 5.83
C LYS A 266 2.62 -18.32 5.55
N SER A 267 1.52 -18.06 4.83
CA SER A 267 0.55 -19.08 4.46
C SER A 267 1.05 -19.94 3.30
N ASP A 268 0.63 -21.20 3.24
CA ASP A 268 0.87 -22.05 2.07
C ASP A 268 0.08 -21.58 0.83
N ILE A 269 -0.96 -20.77 1.05
CA ILE A 269 -1.87 -20.27 0.01
C ILE A 269 -1.13 -19.37 -0.98
N ILE A 270 -0.13 -18.62 -0.52
CA ILE A 270 0.66 -17.71 -1.37
C ILE A 270 1.36 -18.43 -2.53
N ASN A 271 1.64 -19.72 -2.39
CA ASN A 271 2.26 -20.53 -3.44
C ASN A 271 1.32 -20.87 -4.61
N LYS A 272 0.02 -20.53 -4.50
CA LYS A 272 -0.93 -20.59 -5.62
C LYS A 272 -0.75 -19.42 -6.60
N CYS A 273 -0.03 -18.38 -6.19
CA CYS A 273 0.15 -17.17 -6.98
C CYS A 273 1.45 -17.20 -7.78
N ASN A 274 1.42 -16.60 -8.97
CA ASN A 274 2.65 -16.27 -9.68
C ASN A 274 3.59 -15.42 -8.80
N THR A 275 4.89 -15.55 -9.03
CA THR A 275 5.96 -14.91 -8.25
C THR A 275 5.89 -13.38 -8.22
N GLU A 276 5.30 -12.71 -9.22
CA GLU A 276 5.09 -11.25 -9.19
C GLU A 276 3.76 -10.85 -8.52
N ARG A 277 2.96 -11.82 -8.06
CA ARG A 277 1.62 -11.61 -7.47
C ARG A 277 1.58 -11.83 -5.95
N ARG A 278 2.72 -11.71 -5.27
CA ARG A 278 2.87 -11.89 -3.81
C ARG A 278 2.18 -10.81 -2.97
N GLY A 279 1.98 -9.62 -3.54
CA GLY A 279 1.31 -8.49 -2.89
C GLY A 279 -0.22 -8.56 -2.98
N ILE A 280 -0.87 -7.44 -2.68
CA ILE A 280 -2.33 -7.28 -2.86
C ILE A 280 -2.65 -7.37 -4.36
N SER A 281 -3.26 -8.48 -4.76
CA SER A 281 -3.47 -8.86 -6.16
C SER A 281 -4.80 -9.60 -6.34
N PRO A 282 -5.28 -9.77 -7.59
CA PRO A 282 -6.41 -10.66 -7.87
C PRO A 282 -6.16 -12.10 -7.39
N CYS A 283 -4.92 -12.58 -7.46
CA CYS A 283 -4.56 -13.89 -6.89
C CYS A 283 -4.82 -13.96 -5.38
N MET A 284 -4.37 -12.96 -4.62
CA MET A 284 -4.64 -12.91 -3.18
C MET A 284 -6.16 -12.86 -2.91
N GLN A 285 -6.90 -12.06 -3.68
CA GLN A 285 -8.36 -11.99 -3.56
C GLN A 285 -9.05 -13.33 -3.79
N ALA A 286 -8.56 -14.12 -4.75
CA ALA A 286 -9.12 -15.42 -5.08
C ALA A 286 -8.93 -16.46 -3.98
N TYR A 287 -7.79 -16.42 -3.28
CA TYR A 287 -7.40 -17.53 -2.41
C TYR A 287 -7.28 -17.20 -0.93
N TYR A 288 -7.07 -15.93 -0.56
CA TYR A 288 -6.85 -15.54 0.83
C TYR A 288 -8.15 -15.12 1.51
N PRO A 289 -8.64 -15.87 2.52
CA PRO A 289 -9.93 -15.55 3.15
C PRO A 289 -9.98 -14.16 3.81
N ASN A 290 -8.84 -13.65 4.27
CA ASN A 290 -8.74 -12.33 4.91
C ASN A 290 -8.33 -11.22 3.93
N TYR A 291 -8.40 -11.44 2.61
CA TYR A 291 -8.02 -10.46 1.59
C TYR A 291 -8.62 -9.08 1.84
N LEU A 292 -9.94 -8.99 2.06
CA LEU A 292 -10.62 -7.70 2.25
C LEU A 292 -10.09 -6.95 3.48
N LYS A 293 -9.80 -7.66 4.58
CA LYS A 293 -9.24 -7.06 5.79
C LYS A 293 -7.81 -6.59 5.58
N LEU A 294 -6.98 -7.38 4.89
CA LEU A 294 -5.62 -6.98 4.54
C LEU A 294 -5.63 -5.75 3.61
N ALA A 295 -6.46 -5.75 2.57
CA ALA A 295 -6.59 -4.63 1.64
C ALA A 295 -7.13 -3.36 2.33
N TYR A 296 -8.08 -3.52 3.25
CA TYR A 296 -8.56 -2.44 4.12
C TYR A 296 -7.42 -1.82 4.95
N TYR A 297 -6.67 -2.64 5.70
CA TYR A 297 -5.58 -2.10 6.54
C TYR A 297 -4.42 -1.54 5.72
N ALA A 298 -4.12 -2.13 4.56
CA ALA A 298 -3.11 -1.60 3.65
C ALA A 298 -3.50 -0.22 3.11
N SER A 299 -4.74 -0.06 2.65
CA SER A 299 -5.26 1.24 2.18
C SER A 299 -5.35 2.27 3.31
N LEU A 300 -5.72 1.85 4.53
CA LEU A 300 -5.72 2.71 5.71
C LEU A 300 -4.32 3.24 5.99
N VAL A 301 -3.31 2.35 6.10
CA VAL A 301 -1.93 2.72 6.43
C VAL A 301 -1.35 3.64 5.37
N SER A 302 -1.56 3.30 4.09
CA SER A 302 -1.10 4.09 2.94
C SER A 302 -1.73 5.48 2.88
N ALA A 303 -3.00 5.62 3.25
CA ALA A 303 -3.75 6.87 3.11
C ALA A 303 -4.01 7.56 4.46
N TYR A 304 -3.29 7.17 5.53
CA TYR A 304 -3.59 7.61 6.89
C TYR A 304 -3.63 9.14 7.05
N PRO A 305 -2.65 9.91 6.52
CA PRO A 305 -2.74 11.37 6.52
C PRO A 305 -3.98 11.88 5.77
N GLN A 306 -4.25 11.33 4.59
CA GLN A 306 -5.34 11.75 3.69
C GLN A 306 -6.73 11.55 4.28
N LEU A 307 -6.89 10.54 5.14
CA LEU A 307 -8.14 10.24 5.83
C LEU A 307 -8.52 11.30 6.89
N GLN A 308 -7.57 12.08 7.39
CA GLN A 308 -7.80 12.96 8.56
C GLN A 308 -8.77 14.10 8.22
N ASN A 309 -9.99 14.00 8.77
CA ASN A 309 -11.09 14.95 8.58
C ASN A 309 -11.49 15.16 7.11
N ALA A 310 -11.35 14.12 6.27
CA ALA A 310 -11.81 14.17 4.89
C ALA A 310 -13.35 14.23 4.82
N PRO A 311 -13.96 15.17 4.08
CA PRO A 311 -15.41 15.19 3.89
C PRO A 311 -15.87 14.06 2.96
N ASN A 312 -17.15 13.67 3.02
CA ASN A 312 -17.68 12.50 2.30
C ASN A 312 -17.34 12.49 0.79
N CYS A 313 -17.53 13.61 0.10
CA CYS A 313 -17.15 13.72 -1.31
C CYS A 313 -15.65 13.44 -1.58
N ALA A 314 -14.74 13.86 -0.69
CA ALA A 314 -13.32 13.56 -0.82
C ALA A 314 -13.02 12.09 -0.51
N GLN A 315 -13.76 11.51 0.45
CA GLN A 315 -13.72 10.09 0.76
C GLN A 315 -14.09 9.23 -0.46
N GLN A 316 -15.20 9.57 -1.14
CA GLN A 316 -15.67 8.85 -2.31
C GLN A 316 -14.77 9.02 -3.54
N ILE A 317 -14.20 10.21 -3.75
CA ILE A 317 -13.37 10.48 -4.93
C ILE A 317 -11.94 9.97 -4.71
N TYR A 318 -11.26 10.48 -3.68
CA TYR A 318 -9.82 10.27 -3.51
C TYR A 318 -9.46 9.06 -2.63
N LEU A 319 -10.40 8.56 -1.81
CA LEU A 319 -10.16 7.48 -0.85
C LEU A 319 -11.07 6.26 -1.12
N SER A 320 -11.55 6.13 -2.35
CA SER A 320 -12.52 5.11 -2.78
C SER A 320 -12.08 3.69 -2.46
N ASN A 321 -10.79 3.37 -2.56
CA ASN A 321 -10.27 2.05 -2.20
C ASN A 321 -10.51 1.74 -0.71
N TYR A 322 -10.13 2.64 0.19
CA TYR A 322 -10.31 2.45 1.63
C TYR A 322 -11.78 2.28 2.00
N TRP A 323 -12.64 3.20 1.54
CA TRP A 323 -14.07 3.15 1.85
C TRP A 323 -14.78 1.98 1.17
N GLY A 324 -14.35 1.61 -0.04
CA GLY A 324 -14.87 0.46 -0.77
C GLY A 324 -14.55 -0.86 -0.10
N PHE A 325 -13.35 -1.03 0.47
CA PHE A 325 -13.03 -2.21 1.28
C PHE A 325 -13.80 -2.22 2.60
N LEU A 326 -13.90 -1.07 3.29
CA LEU A 326 -14.67 -0.97 4.54
C LEU A 326 -16.14 -1.32 4.34
N GLN A 327 -16.76 -0.81 3.27
CA GLN A 327 -18.14 -1.13 2.92
C GLN A 327 -18.33 -2.63 2.68
N GLN A 328 -17.46 -3.25 1.88
CA GLN A 328 -17.54 -4.69 1.63
C GLN A 328 -17.39 -5.54 2.91
N ILE A 329 -16.54 -5.12 3.85
CA ILE A 329 -16.41 -5.79 5.15
C ILE A 329 -17.72 -5.68 5.94
N ASN A 330 -18.30 -4.49 6.03
CA ASN A 330 -19.56 -4.27 6.76
C ASN A 330 -20.70 -5.10 6.14
N ASP A 331 -20.81 -5.12 4.81
CA ASP A 331 -21.83 -5.89 4.09
C ASP A 331 -21.69 -7.42 4.37
N GLN A 332 -20.46 -7.93 4.49
CA GLN A 332 -20.20 -9.34 4.83
C GLN A 332 -20.60 -9.67 6.28
N ASP A 333 -20.32 -8.78 7.23
CA ASP A 333 -20.68 -8.97 8.63
C ASP A 333 -22.20 -8.92 8.83
N GLU A 334 -22.90 -8.00 8.17
CA GLU A 334 -24.37 -7.92 8.19
C GLU A 334 -25.04 -9.17 7.60
N TYR A 335 -24.52 -9.67 6.47
CA TYR A 335 -25.02 -10.90 5.85
C TYR A 335 -24.81 -12.13 6.75
N SER A 336 -23.63 -12.25 7.38
CA SER A 336 -23.31 -13.33 8.32
C SER A 336 -24.27 -13.34 9.52
N ASN A 337 -24.50 -12.17 10.12
CA ASN A 337 -25.40 -12.02 11.26
C ASN A 337 -26.86 -12.34 10.90
N SER A 338 -27.32 -11.93 9.72
CA SER A 338 -28.67 -12.21 9.22
C SER A 338 -28.91 -13.72 9.03
N ASN A 339 -27.93 -14.44 8.48
CA ASN A 339 -28.02 -15.89 8.29
C ASN A 339 -27.97 -16.69 9.60
N GLN A 340 -27.22 -16.24 10.61
CA GLN A 340 -27.20 -16.87 11.92
C GLN A 340 -28.55 -16.74 12.64
N ILE A 341 -29.24 -15.61 12.48
CA ILE A 341 -30.60 -15.40 13.01
C ILE A 341 -31.60 -16.34 12.32
N LEU A 342 -31.50 -16.51 10.99
CA LEU A 342 -32.39 -17.42 10.26
C LEU A 342 -32.15 -18.90 10.61
N LEU A 343 -30.89 -19.32 10.80
CA LEU A 343 -30.55 -20.68 11.22
C LEU A 343 -31.00 -20.98 12.65
N SER A 344 -30.85 -20.02 13.57
CA SER A 344 -31.34 -20.17 14.95
C SER A 344 -32.86 -20.21 15.04
N LEU A 345 -33.56 -19.43 14.20
CA LEU A 345 -35.03 -19.52 14.06
C LEU A 345 -35.46 -20.86 13.43
N ALA A 346 -34.77 -21.34 12.40
CA ALA A 346 -35.06 -22.63 11.77
C ALA A 346 -34.87 -23.81 12.74
N LEU A 347 -33.82 -23.78 13.57
CA LEU A 347 -33.60 -24.78 14.63
C LEU A 347 -34.69 -24.75 15.71
N LEU A 348 -35.24 -23.57 16.03
CA LEU A 348 -36.39 -23.46 16.92
C LEU A 348 -37.65 -24.08 16.31
N PHE A 349 -37.89 -23.97 15.00
CA PHE A 349 -39.03 -24.61 14.33
C PHE A 349 -38.90 -26.12 14.15
N ILE A 350 -37.69 -26.69 14.21
CA ILE A 350 -37.48 -28.14 14.15
C ILE A 350 -37.65 -28.80 15.54
N LEU A 351 -37.59 -28.02 16.61
CA LEU A 351 -37.71 -28.47 18.00
C LEU A 351 -39.12 -28.30 18.60
N TYR A 352 -40.13 -27.94 17.79
CA TYR A 352 -41.53 -27.82 18.18
C TYR A 352 -42.44 -28.81 17.45
#